data_AF-A0A419X862-F1
#
_entry.id   AF-A0A419X862-F1
#
_cell.length_a   1.000
_cell.length_b   1.000
_cell.length_c   1.000
_cell.angle_alpha   90.00
_cell.angle_beta   90.00
_cell.angle_gamma   90.00
#
_symmetry.space_group_name_H-M   'P 1'
#
loop_
_entity.id
_entity.type
_entity.pdbx_description
1 polymer ?
#
loop_
_entity_poly.entity_id
_entity_poly.type
_entity_poly.pdbx_seq_one_letter_code
_entity_poly.pdbx_strand_id
1 'polypeptide(L)'
;MREICVPIPFTDDEQVAEVEVKFANRKISVQYRLESFVWDVSEDPDFNPEDGITEDLMKIYKLKKLIAEYDSSWELIQIFTPAENSKYIQVLFRKK
;
A
#
# COMPACT_ATOMS: atom_id res chain seq x y z
N MET A 1 -16.58 -8.49 -16.56
CA MET A 1 -16.17 -7.09 -16.30
C MET A 1 -15.98 -6.37 -17.62
N ARG A 2 -16.46 -5.13 -17.76
CA ARG A 2 -16.11 -4.24 -18.88
C ARG A 2 -15.34 -3.07 -18.28
N GLU A 3 -14.03 -3.19 -18.23
CA GLU A 3 -13.14 -2.24 -17.55
C GLU A 3 -12.15 -1.64 -18.54
N ILE A 4 -11.74 -0.39 -18.29
CA ILE A 4 -10.65 0.27 -19.00
C ILE A 4 -9.46 0.25 -18.04
N CYS A 5 -8.40 -0.45 -18.41
CA CYS A 5 -7.16 -0.49 -17.64
C CYS A 5 -6.19 0.54 -18.23
N VAL A 6 -5.88 1.58 -17.46
CA VAL A 6 -4.86 2.57 -17.82
C VAL A 6 -3.67 2.35 -16.88
N PRO A 7 -2.52 1.88 -17.37
CA PRO A 7 -1.32 1.77 -16.55
C PRO A 7 -0.82 3.17 -16.21
N ILE A 8 -0.69 3.46 -14.91
CA ILE A 8 -0.14 4.72 -14.41
C ILE A 8 1.21 4.39 -13.76
N PRO A 9 2.33 4.86 -14.33
CA PRO A 9 3.63 4.65 -13.72
C PRO A 9 3.76 5.56 -12.48
N PHE A 10 4.03 4.95 -11.33
CA PHE A 10 4.56 5.67 -10.17
C PHE A 10 6.08 5.68 -10.30
N THR A 11 6.69 6.86 -10.15
CA THR A 11 8.16 7.00 -10.22
C THR A 11 8.80 7.08 -8.84
N ASP A 12 8.04 7.49 -7.83
CA ASP A 12 8.47 7.62 -6.45
C ASP A 12 7.43 7.04 -5.49
N ASP A 13 7.89 6.74 -4.28
CA ASP A 13 7.15 6.02 -3.25
C ASP A 13 6.09 6.86 -2.51
N GLU A 14 6.17 8.19 -2.59
CA GLU A 14 5.26 9.13 -1.94
C GLU A 14 4.48 9.97 -2.98
N GLN A 15 3.88 9.31 -3.98
CA GLN A 15 3.15 9.97 -5.06
C GLN A 15 1.63 9.76 -4.95
N VAL A 16 0.89 10.86 -5.13
CA VAL A 16 -0.56 10.85 -5.30
C VAL A 16 -0.90 11.00 -6.78
N ALA A 17 -1.60 10.02 -7.34
CA ALA A 17 -2.13 10.05 -8.69
C ALA A 17 -3.62 10.39 -8.66
N GLU A 18 -4.03 11.49 -9.32
CA GLU A 18 -5.44 11.79 -9.55
C GLU A 18 -5.88 11.31 -10.93
N VAL A 19 -6.97 10.55 -10.99
CA VAL A 19 -7.54 10.03 -12.24
C VAL A 19 -8.95 10.56 -12.42
N GLU A 20 -9.14 11.34 -13.48
CA GLU A 20 -10.44 11.86 -13.86
C GLU A 20 -10.98 11.11 -15.09
N VAL A 21 -12.12 10.43 -14.92
CA VAL A 21 -12.82 9.72 -15.99
C VAL A 21 -14.11 10.46 -16.33
N LYS A 22 -14.19 10.94 -17.58
CA LYS A 22 -15.39 11.55 -18.15
C LYS A 22 -16.10 10.58 -19.09
N PHE A 23 -17.36 10.33 -18.81
CA PHE A 23 -18.32 9.74 -19.74
C PHE A 23 -19.24 10.87 -20.23
N ALA A 24 -19.91 10.69 -21.38
CA ALA A 24 -20.73 11.74 -22.01
C ALA A 24 -21.66 12.50 -21.03
N ASN A 25 -22.27 11.78 -20.08
CA ASN A 25 -23.23 12.37 -19.13
C ASN A 25 -22.77 12.32 -17.66
N ARG A 26 -21.57 11.81 -17.37
CA ARG A 26 -21.08 11.69 -15.98
C ARG A 26 -19.58 11.92 -15.88
N LYS A 27 -19.14 12.56 -14.81
CA LYS A 27 -17.74 12.75 -14.47
C LYS A 27 -17.46 12.04 -13.16
N ILE A 28 -16.36 11.30 -13.10
CA ILE A 28 -15.86 10.64 -11.90
C ILE A 28 -14.41 11.10 -11.73
N SER A 29 -14.07 11.69 -10.58
CA SER A 29 -12.66 11.87 -10.19
C SER A 29 -12.38 10.96 -9.01
N VAL A 30 -11.29 10.22 -9.10
CA VAL A 30 -10.80 9.35 -8.03
C VAL A 30 -9.33 9.68 -7.79
N GLN A 31 -8.94 9.72 -6.52
CA GLN A 31 -7.56 9.95 -6.11
C GLN A 31 -6.99 8.64 -5.59
N TYR A 32 -5.85 8.25 -6.14
CA TYR A 32 -5.07 7.11 -5.71
C TYR A 32 -3.75 7.58 -5.11
N ARG A 33 -3.25 6.84 -4.12
CA ARG A 33 -1.94 7.08 -3.54
C ARG A 33 -1.22 5.76 -3.42
N LEU A 34 0.00 5.71 -3.94
CA LEU A 34 0.92 4.62 -3.68
C LEU A 34 1.78 5.04 -2.49
N GLU A 35 1.85 4.17 -1.49
CA GLU A 35 2.70 4.37 -0.31
C GLU A 35 3.68 3.21 -0.22
N SER A 36 4.93 3.50 0.16
CA SER A 36 5.93 2.50 0.49
C SER A 36 6.24 2.49 1.98
N PHE A 37 6.04 1.34 2.60
CA PHE A 37 6.27 1.14 4.02
C PHE A 37 7.46 0.24 4.28
N VAL A 38 8.17 0.47 5.38
CA VAL A 38 9.27 -0.40 5.80
C VAL A 38 8.73 -1.82 6.04
N TRP A 39 9.27 -2.78 5.28
CA TRP A 39 8.92 -4.19 5.32
C TRP A 39 9.99 -5.04 5.99
N ASP A 40 11.24 -4.60 5.97
CA ASP A 40 12.31 -5.27 6.70
C ASP A 40 12.09 -5.10 8.22
N VAL A 41 12.20 -6.20 8.95
CA VAL A 41 12.04 -6.25 10.41
C VAL A 41 13.30 -6.73 11.12
N SER A 42 14.36 -7.04 10.37
CA SER A 42 15.62 -7.54 10.93
C SER A 42 16.29 -6.55 11.88
N GLU A 43 16.10 -5.25 11.65
CA GLU A 43 16.62 -4.17 12.51
C GLU A 43 15.55 -3.61 13.46
N ASP A 44 14.38 -4.25 13.57
CA ASP A 44 13.32 -3.75 14.44
C ASP A 44 13.61 -4.03 15.92
N PRO A 45 13.55 -3.03 16.80
CA PRO A 45 13.85 -3.21 18.22
C PRO A 45 12.85 -4.11 18.96
N ASP A 46 11.63 -4.27 18.43
CA ASP A 46 10.61 -5.18 18.99
C ASP A 46 10.75 -6.60 18.41
N PHE A 47 11.66 -6.84 17.45
CA PHE A 47 11.93 -8.17 16.92
C PHE A 47 13.01 -8.88 17.72
N ASN A 48 12.59 -9.87 18.53
CA ASN A 48 13.50 -10.78 19.21
C ASN A 48 13.32 -12.22 18.68
N PRO A 49 14.34 -12.81 18.02
CA PRO A 49 14.29 -14.18 17.52
C PRO A 49 14.05 -15.23 18.63
N GLU A 50 14.40 -14.92 19.87
CA GLU A 50 14.25 -15.82 21.02
C GLU A 50 12.79 -15.96 21.48
N ASP A 51 11.91 -15.02 21.10
CA ASP A 51 10.49 -15.06 21.46
C ASP A 51 9.67 -16.05 20.62
N GLY A 52 10.33 -16.75 19.68
CA GLY A 52 9.69 -17.73 18.80
C GLY A 52 8.77 -17.11 17.74
N ILE A 53 8.75 -15.78 17.62
CA ILE A 53 8.04 -15.04 16.58
C ILE A 53 8.87 -15.09 15.30
N THR A 54 8.28 -15.59 14.21
CA THR A 54 8.95 -15.57 12.91
C THR A 54 8.96 -14.16 12.33
N GLU A 55 9.97 -13.85 11.52
CA GLU A 55 10.05 -12.57 10.78
C GLU A 55 8.76 -12.29 9.99
N ASP A 56 8.19 -13.31 9.35
CA ASP A 56 6.96 -13.18 8.57
C ASP A 56 5.76 -12.77 9.42
N LEU A 57 5.64 -13.32 10.64
CA LEU A 57 4.56 -12.93 11.56
C LEU A 57 4.72 -11.48 12.01
N MET A 58 5.96 -11.04 12.28
CA MET A 58 6.23 -9.66 12.67
C MET A 58 5.93 -8.67 11.53
N LYS A 59 6.34 -9.03 10.30
CA LYS A 59 6.01 -8.28 9.08
C LYS A 59 4.50 -8.11 8.90
N ILE A 60 3.74 -9.19 9.02
CA ILE A 60 2.26 -9.17 8.92
C ILE A 60 1.65 -8.30 10.03
N TYR A 61 2.14 -8.43 11.26
CA TYR A 61 1.65 -7.65 12.39
C TYR A 61 1.83 -6.14 12.17
N LYS A 62 3.04 -5.71 11.80
CA LYS A 62 3.34 -4.30 11.50
C LYS A 62 2.49 -3.76 10.38
N LEU A 63 2.34 -4.49 9.28
CA LEU A 63 1.53 -4.06 8.14
C LEU A 63 0.07 -3.86 8.54
N LYS A 64 -0.50 -4.79 9.33
CA LYS A 64 -1.86 -4.65 9.87
C LYS A 64 -2.01 -3.40 10.74
N LYS A 65 -1.04 -3.18 11.65
CA LYS A 65 -1.04 -2.00 12.52
C LYS A 65 -0.99 -0.71 11.71
N LEU A 66 -0.08 -0.65 10.73
CA LEU A 66 0.07 0.50 9.84
C LEU A 66 -1.22 0.80 9.08
N ILE A 67 -1.81 -0.20 8.42
CA ILE A 67 -3.07 -0.04 7.69
C ILE A 67 -4.19 0.44 8.62
N ALA A 68 -4.24 -0.04 9.86
CA ALA A 68 -5.25 0.35 10.84
C ALA A 68 -5.06 1.79 11.37
N GLU A 69 -3.81 2.24 11.48
CA GLU A 69 -3.44 3.59 11.92
C GLU A 69 -3.43 4.62 10.78
N TYR A 70 -3.54 4.16 9.52
CA TYR A 70 -3.54 5.01 8.35
C TYR A 70 -4.76 5.94 8.28
N ASP A 71 -4.68 7.00 7.48
CA ASP A 71 -5.73 8.00 7.34
C ASP A 71 -7.07 7.37 6.90
N SER A 72 -8.08 7.48 7.77
CA SER A 72 -9.41 6.93 7.57
C SER A 72 -10.19 7.51 6.37
N SER A 73 -9.75 8.63 5.79
CA SER A 73 -10.29 9.19 4.54
C SER A 73 -9.85 8.42 3.29
N TRP A 74 -8.89 7.50 3.45
CA TRP A 74 -8.42 6.60 2.41
C TRP A 74 -8.91 5.16 2.66
N GLU A 75 -9.08 4.43 1.58
CA GLU A 75 -9.50 3.04 1.54
C GLU A 75 -8.37 2.20 0.95
N LEU A 76 -8.02 1.10 1.62
CA LEU A 76 -7.06 0.13 1.11
C LEU A 76 -7.63 -0.56 -0.13
N ILE A 77 -6.90 -0.48 -1.25
CA ILE A 77 -7.28 -1.15 -2.50
C ILE A 77 -6.45 -2.40 -2.74
N GLN A 78 -5.12 -2.29 -2.60
CA GLN A 78 -4.20 -3.39 -2.92
C GLN A 78 -2.93 -3.31 -2.10
N ILE A 79 -2.44 -4.47 -1.67
CA ILE A 79 -1.09 -4.65 -1.13
C ILE A 79 -0.30 -5.39 -2.23
N PHE A 80 0.82 -4.82 -2.66
CA PHE A 80 1.66 -5.48 -3.66
C PHE A 80 2.51 -6.56 -3.00
N THR A 81 2.79 -7.62 -3.74
CA THR A 81 3.71 -8.67 -3.29
C THR A 81 5.13 -8.09 -3.27
N PRO A 82 5.79 -8.01 -2.11
CA PRO A 82 7.18 -7.58 -2.04
C PRO A 82 8.07 -8.63 -2.72
N ALA A 83 9.12 -8.16 -3.41
CA ALA A 83 10.16 -9.06 -3.90
C ALA A 83 10.91 -9.73 -2.74
N GLU A 84 11.61 -10.84 -3.01
CA GLU A 84 12.51 -11.46 -2.03
C GLU A 84 13.51 -10.43 -1.51
N ASN A 85 13.69 -10.37 -0.18
CA ASN A 85 14.56 -9.41 0.51
C ASN A 85 14.21 -7.92 0.27
N SER A 86 12.97 -7.60 -0.12
CA SER A 86 12.55 -6.20 -0.25
C SER A 86 12.58 -5.49 1.11
N LYS A 87 13.17 -4.30 1.14
CA LYS A 87 13.15 -3.43 2.32
C LYS A 87 11.82 -2.73 2.54
N TYR A 88 11.03 -2.61 1.47
CA TYR A 88 9.76 -1.89 1.46
C TYR A 88 8.64 -2.74 0.87
N ILE A 89 7.42 -2.47 1.30
CA ILE A 89 6.19 -3.01 0.73
C ILE A 89 5.33 -1.85 0.22
N GLN A 90 4.80 -2.02 -0.99
CA GLN A 90 3.95 -1.03 -1.62
C GLN A 90 2.48 -1.32 -1.33
N VAL A 91 1.72 -0.27 -1.03
CA VAL A 91 0.29 -0.34 -0.73
C VAL A 91 -0.43 0.77 -1.49
N LEU A 92 -1.47 0.38 -2.24
CA LEU A 92 -2.32 1.30 -2.99
C LEU A 92 -3.56 1.64 -2.18
N PHE A 93 -3.78 2.94 -2.00
CA PHE A 93 -4.97 3.49 -1.39
C PHE A 93 -5.78 4.29 -2.41
N ARG A 94 -7.11 4.37 -2.19
CA ARG A 94 -8.03 5.26 -2.90
C ARG A 94 -8.73 6.16 -1.90
N LYS A 95 -8.84 7.45 -2.21
CA LYS A 95 -9.63 8.35 -1.38
C LYS A 95 -11.12 8.00 -1.45
N LYS A 96 -11.78 7.97 -0.30
CA LYS A 96 -13.22 7.67 -0.17
C LYS A 96 -14.09 8.72 -0.86
#